data_AF-A0A2G5CZ15-F1
#
_entry.id   AF-A0A2G5CZ15-F1
#
_cell.length_a   1.000
_cell.length_b   1.000
_cell.length_c   1.000
_cell.angle_alpha   90.00
_cell.angle_beta   90.00
_cell.angle_gamma   90.00
#
_symmetry.space_group_name_H-M   'P 1'
#
loop_
_entity.id
_entity.type
_entity.pdbx_description
1 polymer ?
#
loop_
_entity_poly.entity_id
_entity_poly.type
_entity_poly.pdbx_seq_one_letter_code
_entity_poly.pdbx_strand_id
1 'polypeptide(L)'
;MMISNSSSSNLETLTLIPNLPNDLSSLILSFIPFSHHNRLKLISKSWKTFFSSKTLISLRQQNKLKFKSYLLCIFPQDPSLSPPYLFDPRNLAWCPLPPMPLNFHAYGLSNFVSIALNHHIYVIGGSLFDTRSFPMDRPSPSSSIYRFDLFSFSWDRLSPMISARGSFACAAMPDSGGKIIVAGGGSRHAMFAAAGSRMSSVERYDVEKDEWVSLDGLPRFRAGCVGFLVGNGEEMEFWVMGGYGESRTVSGVFPVDEYYRDGVVLELKNGGRWREIENMWEEGERRRLGNVVVLDGEKGELPGIFMLDGVDIFRYNISTNRWQEESSVPRKGSMDSTFGFAALDGELYVLSPLSSIVSSENRKPRADKRGRTLLIQIYHLKKRVWRSLTTRPPFHYSLDFKTAVICPIQI
;
A
#
# COMPACT_ATOMS: atom_id res chain seq x y z
N MET A 1 31.12 23.04 53.93
CA MET A 1 31.40 21.77 53.22
C MET A 1 30.09 21.01 53.10
N MET A 2 29.48 20.98 51.92
CA MET A 2 28.97 19.77 51.28
C MET A 2 28.54 20.19 49.87
N ILE A 3 29.11 19.48 48.90
CA ILE A 3 29.12 19.78 47.48
C ILE A 3 27.80 19.31 46.87
N SER A 4 27.24 20.16 46.02
CA SER A 4 26.20 19.91 45.04
C SER A 4 26.46 18.67 44.19
N ASN A 5 25.46 17.83 43.98
CA ASN A 5 25.44 16.93 42.83
C ASN A 5 24.10 17.08 42.09
N SER A 6 24.05 18.13 41.27
CA SER A 6 23.16 18.20 40.12
C SER A 6 23.63 17.17 39.10
N SER A 7 22.93 16.04 38.99
CA SER A 7 23.06 15.13 37.85
C SER A 7 22.35 15.72 36.63
N SER A 8 22.87 16.85 36.14
CA SER A 8 22.68 17.24 34.74
C SER A 8 23.46 16.22 33.91
N SER A 9 22.76 15.23 33.36
CA SER A 9 23.32 14.35 32.36
C SER A 9 23.78 15.20 31.18
N ASN A 10 25.10 15.41 31.09
CA ASN A 10 25.77 15.98 29.93
C ASN A 10 25.42 15.12 28.72
N LEU A 11 24.39 15.51 27.97
CA LEU A 11 24.23 15.10 26.58
C LEU A 11 25.31 15.87 25.82
N GLU A 12 26.55 15.38 25.87
CA GLU A 12 27.61 15.84 24.97
C GLU A 12 26.99 15.89 23.58
N THR A 13 26.98 17.07 22.96
CA THR A 13 26.54 17.27 21.58
C THR A 13 27.48 16.50 20.68
N LEU A 14 27.25 15.20 20.55
CA LEU A 14 28.07 14.30 19.77
C LEU A 14 28.21 14.88 18.36
N THR A 15 29.43 15.23 17.99
CA THR A 15 29.73 15.78 16.67
C THR A 15 29.32 14.77 15.61
N LEU A 16 28.51 15.21 14.64
CA LEU A 16 28.04 14.34 13.56
C LEU A 16 29.16 14.05 12.56
N ILE A 17 29.78 15.10 12.02
CA ILE A 17 30.92 15.00 11.11
C ILE A 17 32.10 15.73 11.77
N PRO A 18 33.25 15.07 11.97
CA PRO A 18 34.42 15.72 12.55
C PRO A 18 34.81 16.98 11.76
N ASN A 19 35.19 18.04 12.48
CA ASN A 19 35.57 19.35 11.92
C ASN A 19 34.46 20.13 11.20
N LEU A 20 33.20 19.71 11.32
CA LEU A 20 32.07 20.43 10.74
C LEU A 20 31.06 20.81 11.84
N PRO A 21 30.50 22.03 11.80
CA PRO A 21 29.36 22.40 12.62
C PRO A 21 28.19 21.41 12.49
N ASN A 22 27.47 21.15 13.59
CA ASN A 22 26.41 20.13 13.63
C ASN A 22 25.19 20.47 12.77
N ASP A 23 24.89 21.76 12.58
CA ASP A 23 23.86 22.26 11.67
C ASP A 23 24.17 21.93 10.20
N LEU A 24 25.40 22.23 9.74
CA LEU A 24 25.87 21.86 8.41
C LEU A 24 25.94 20.35 8.25
N SER A 25 26.44 19.64 9.26
CA SER A 25 26.49 18.18 9.27
C SER A 25 25.09 17.56 9.15
N SER A 26 24.13 18.07 9.90
CA SER A 26 22.73 17.62 9.86
C SER A 26 22.11 17.86 8.48
N LEU A 27 22.38 19.03 7.90
CA LEU A 27 21.92 19.36 6.56
C LEU A 27 22.52 18.40 5.52
N ILE A 28 23.84 18.15 5.55
CA ILE A 28 24.51 17.20 4.64
C ILE A 28 23.91 15.80 4.77
N LEU A 29 23.80 15.27 5.99
CA LEU A 29 23.26 13.93 6.24
C LEU A 29 21.78 13.84 5.84
N SER A 30 21.03 14.94 5.88
CA SER A 30 19.63 14.96 5.44
C SER A 30 19.46 14.69 3.93
N PHE A 31 20.48 14.95 3.10
CA PHE A 31 20.47 14.70 1.64
C PHE A 31 20.63 13.23 1.27
N ILE A 32 21.08 12.40 2.19
CA ILE A 32 21.30 10.99 1.89
C ILE A 32 19.94 10.31 1.67
N PRO A 33 19.70 9.59 0.56
CA PRO A 33 18.45 8.89 0.33
C PRO A 33 18.04 7.97 1.48
N PHE A 34 16.74 7.89 1.75
CA PHE A 34 16.20 7.10 2.87
C PHE A 34 16.65 5.63 2.83
N SER A 35 16.78 5.07 1.62
CA SER A 35 17.25 3.71 1.36
C SER A 35 18.63 3.39 1.95
N HIS A 36 19.46 4.39 2.24
CA HIS A 36 20.78 4.19 2.84
C HIS A 36 20.80 4.39 4.36
N HIS A 37 19.76 4.99 4.96
CA HIS A 37 19.77 5.39 6.38
C HIS A 37 20.03 4.23 7.33
N ASN A 38 19.41 3.07 7.09
CA ASN A 38 19.59 1.90 7.96
C ASN A 38 21.06 1.43 8.02
N ARG A 39 21.77 1.48 6.89
CA ARG A 39 23.21 1.14 6.84
C ARG A 39 24.06 2.17 7.57
N LEU A 40 23.69 3.45 7.48
CA LEU A 40 24.44 4.54 8.10
C LEU A 40 24.21 4.65 9.61
N LYS A 41 23.03 4.23 10.11
CA LYS A 41 22.74 4.10 11.55
C LYS A 41 23.71 3.17 12.28
N LEU A 42 24.41 2.28 11.56
CA LEU A 42 25.37 1.33 12.14
C LEU A 42 26.80 1.90 12.29
N ILE A 43 27.08 3.08 11.71
CA ILE A 43 28.44 3.64 11.67
C ILE A 43 28.84 4.24 13.02
N SER A 44 27.95 4.99 13.67
CA SER A 44 28.23 5.64 14.95
C SER A 44 26.95 5.88 15.77
N LYS A 45 27.10 6.05 17.09
CA LYS A 45 25.99 6.41 17.98
C LYS A 45 25.37 7.77 17.60
N SER A 46 26.20 8.74 17.19
CA SER A 46 25.73 10.07 16.79
C SER A 46 24.84 10.02 15.54
N TRP A 47 25.26 9.26 14.54
CA TRP A 47 24.48 9.06 13.31
C TRP A 47 23.22 8.25 13.58
N LYS A 48 23.30 7.20 14.42
CA LYS A 48 22.12 6.45 14.86
C LYS A 48 21.08 7.37 15.48
N THR A 49 21.49 8.24 16.40
CA THR A 49 20.60 9.21 17.05
C THR A 49 20.03 10.19 16.04
N PHE A 50 20.85 10.76 15.15
CA PHE A 50 20.38 11.72 14.15
C PHE A 50 19.37 11.11 13.17
N PHE A 51 19.68 9.97 12.55
CA PHE A 51 18.78 9.30 11.59
C PHE A 51 17.52 8.70 12.23
N SER A 52 17.46 8.64 13.56
CA SER A 52 16.25 8.21 14.30
C SER A 52 15.50 9.39 14.95
N SER A 53 15.96 10.62 14.73
CA SER A 53 15.41 11.82 15.37
C SER A 53 14.38 12.54 14.50
N LYS A 54 13.47 13.27 15.17
CA LYS A 54 12.53 14.21 14.51
C LYS A 54 13.23 15.38 13.80
N THR A 55 14.51 15.63 14.10
CA THR A 55 15.31 16.69 13.47
C THR A 55 15.48 16.43 11.97
N LEU A 56 15.77 15.19 11.57
CA LEU A 56 15.87 14.81 10.16
C LEU A 56 14.55 15.06 9.42
N ILE A 57 13.44 14.73 10.06
CA ILE A 57 12.08 14.94 9.53
C ILE A 57 11.85 16.42 9.28
N SER A 58 12.12 17.23 10.29
CA SER A 58 11.92 18.68 10.26
C SER A 58 12.78 19.33 9.16
N LEU A 59 14.05 18.93 9.03
CA LEU A 59 14.96 19.43 8.00
C LEU A 59 14.49 19.10 6.58
N ARG A 60 14.00 17.88 6.36
CA ARG A 60 13.44 17.47 5.05
C ARG A 60 12.12 18.16 4.75
N GLN A 61 11.27 18.33 5.75
CA GLN A 61 9.99 19.04 5.62
C GLN A 61 10.17 20.54 5.35
N GLN A 62 11.19 21.18 5.92
CA GLN A 62 11.50 22.58 5.61
C GLN A 62 11.98 22.76 4.17
N ASN A 63 12.63 21.74 3.61
CA ASN A 63 13.19 21.78 2.27
C ASN A 63 12.42 20.90 1.25
N LYS A 64 11.11 20.71 1.44
CA LYS A 64 10.22 19.77 0.72
C LYS A 64 10.52 19.56 -0.76
N LEU A 65 10.86 20.60 -1.52
CA LEU A 65 11.12 20.50 -2.96
C LEU A 65 12.39 19.70 -3.33
N LYS A 66 13.38 19.61 -2.43
CA LYS A 66 14.65 18.90 -2.69
C LYS A 66 14.69 17.47 -2.14
N PHE A 67 13.80 17.11 -1.21
CA PHE A 67 13.95 15.89 -0.41
C PHE A 67 12.82 14.87 -0.53
N LYS A 68 11.80 15.11 -1.38
CA LYS A 68 10.74 14.13 -1.64
C LYS A 68 11.35 12.79 -2.03
N SER A 69 11.21 11.80 -1.16
CA SER A 69 11.60 10.42 -1.40
C SER A 69 10.36 9.62 -1.76
N TYR A 70 10.45 8.90 -2.88
CA TYR A 70 9.34 8.13 -3.43
C TYR A 70 9.79 6.68 -3.39
N LEU A 71 9.13 5.89 -2.55
CA LEU A 71 9.52 4.52 -2.23
C LEU A 71 8.34 3.60 -2.46
N LEU A 72 8.62 2.32 -2.71
CA LEU A 72 7.62 1.26 -2.69
C LEU A 72 7.91 0.35 -1.50
N CYS A 73 6.97 0.24 -0.56
CA CYS A 73 7.01 -0.85 0.41
C CYS A 73 6.32 -2.06 -0.19
N ILE A 74 7.08 -3.15 -0.34
CA ILE A 74 6.61 -4.41 -0.90
C ILE A 74 6.51 -5.40 0.25
N PHE A 75 5.30 -5.90 0.45
CA PHE A 75 4.98 -7.00 1.35
C PHE A 75 4.84 -8.26 0.50
N PRO A 76 5.82 -9.18 0.52
CA PRO A 76 5.78 -10.33 -0.37
C PRO A 76 4.69 -11.35 -0.02
N GLN A 77 4.37 -11.44 1.26
CA GLN A 77 3.40 -12.36 1.85
C GLN A 77 3.02 -11.83 3.24
N ASP A 78 2.54 -12.70 4.13
CA ASP A 78 2.27 -12.38 5.54
C ASP A 78 3.45 -11.61 6.19
N PRO A 79 3.23 -10.34 6.59
CA PRO A 79 4.28 -9.47 7.14
C PRO A 79 4.84 -9.93 8.48
N SER A 80 4.14 -10.82 9.19
CA SER A 80 4.64 -11.39 10.45
C SER A 80 5.64 -12.53 10.24
N LEU A 81 5.57 -13.20 9.08
CA LEU A 81 6.42 -14.34 8.73
C LEU A 81 7.55 -13.96 7.78
N SER A 82 7.31 -13.02 6.86
CA SER A 82 8.32 -12.50 5.95
C SER A 82 8.45 -10.99 6.11
N PRO A 83 9.68 -10.47 6.26
CA PRO A 83 9.87 -9.04 6.41
C PRO A 83 9.38 -8.28 5.16
N PRO A 84 8.76 -7.11 5.32
CA PRO A 84 8.54 -6.20 4.21
C PRO A 84 9.86 -5.53 3.78
N TYR A 85 9.88 -4.98 2.56
CA TYR A 85 11.05 -4.31 2.03
C TYR A 85 10.67 -3.00 1.37
N LEU A 86 11.46 -1.96 1.67
CA LEU A 86 11.43 -0.72 0.91
C LEU A 86 12.31 -0.85 -0.32
N PHE A 87 11.77 -0.44 -1.45
CA PHE A 87 12.49 -0.27 -2.69
C PHE A 87 12.49 1.20 -3.10
N ASP A 88 13.68 1.72 -3.38
CA ASP A 88 13.90 3.05 -3.93
C ASP A 88 14.16 2.93 -5.44
N PRO A 89 13.18 3.26 -6.31
CA PRO A 89 13.34 3.10 -7.75
C PRO A 89 14.39 4.03 -8.36
N ARG A 90 14.71 5.16 -7.70
CA ARG A 90 15.67 6.14 -8.21
C ARG A 90 17.10 5.70 -7.93
N ASN A 91 17.35 5.17 -6.73
CA ASN A 91 18.69 4.70 -6.32
C ASN A 91 18.88 3.19 -6.52
N LEU A 92 17.86 2.48 -7.00
CA LEU A 92 17.83 1.02 -7.16
C LEU A 92 18.25 0.27 -5.89
N ALA A 93 17.86 0.82 -4.74
CA ALA A 93 18.29 0.36 -3.44
C ALA A 93 17.15 -0.33 -2.69
N TRP A 94 17.47 -1.42 -2.00
CA TRP A 94 16.55 -2.17 -1.16
C TRP A 94 16.91 -1.99 0.31
N CYS A 95 15.90 -1.81 1.15
CA CYS A 95 16.05 -1.76 2.60
C CYS A 95 15.05 -2.74 3.24
N PRO A 96 15.52 -3.81 3.91
CA PRO A 96 14.63 -4.68 4.67
C PRO A 96 14.04 -3.93 5.86
N LEU A 97 12.74 -4.14 6.12
CA LEU A 97 12.07 -3.70 7.33
C LEU A 97 11.97 -4.86 8.33
N PRO A 98 11.88 -4.61 9.64
CA PRO A 98 11.59 -5.67 10.60
C PRO A 98 10.21 -6.28 10.29
N PRO A 99 10.02 -7.59 10.54
CA PRO A 99 8.71 -8.20 10.40
C PRO A 99 7.72 -7.58 11.40
N MET A 100 6.45 -7.63 11.04
CA MET A 100 5.35 -7.25 11.93
C MET A 100 5.33 -8.19 13.15
N PRO A 101 4.94 -7.72 14.35
CA PRO A 101 4.84 -8.58 15.53
C PRO A 101 4.00 -9.84 15.28
N LEU A 102 4.55 -11.00 15.65
CA LEU A 102 3.92 -12.30 15.43
C LEU A 102 2.73 -12.52 16.36
N ASN A 103 1.66 -13.11 15.83
CA ASN A 103 0.56 -13.67 16.61
C ASN A 103 0.59 -15.19 16.47
N PHE A 104 0.94 -15.92 17.54
CA PHE A 104 1.08 -17.38 17.53
C PHE A 104 -0.21 -18.15 17.22
N HIS A 105 -1.37 -17.50 17.35
CA HIS A 105 -2.66 -18.11 17.05
C HIS A 105 -3.17 -17.80 15.65
N ALA A 106 -2.51 -16.90 14.91
CA ALA A 106 -2.93 -16.48 13.59
C ALA A 106 -1.83 -16.75 12.56
N TYR A 107 -2.22 -17.23 11.39
CA TYR A 107 -1.29 -17.43 10.28
C TYR A 107 -1.94 -17.14 8.93
N GLY A 108 -1.10 -16.92 7.92
CA GLY A 108 -1.55 -16.75 6.55
C GLY A 108 -2.28 -15.44 6.32
N LEU A 109 -1.84 -14.36 6.98
CA LEU A 109 -2.40 -13.03 6.78
C LEU A 109 -2.26 -12.63 5.31
N SER A 110 -3.40 -12.44 4.66
CA SER A 110 -3.54 -12.08 3.26
C SER A 110 -4.65 -11.05 3.12
N ASN A 111 -4.83 -10.44 1.94
CA ASN A 111 -5.93 -9.51 1.68
C ASN A 111 -6.03 -8.32 2.67
N PHE A 112 -4.93 -7.99 3.36
CA PHE A 112 -4.83 -6.79 4.17
C PHE A 112 -4.62 -5.58 3.27
N VAL A 113 -4.93 -4.40 3.76
CA VAL A 113 -4.60 -3.15 3.08
C VAL A 113 -3.35 -2.55 3.71
N SER A 114 -2.46 -2.01 2.88
CA SER A 114 -1.38 -1.16 3.35
C SER A 114 -1.52 0.25 2.78
N ILE A 115 -1.36 1.25 3.63
CA ILE A 115 -1.46 2.66 3.26
C ILE A 115 -0.37 3.48 3.96
N ALA A 116 0.20 4.43 3.22
CA ALA A 116 1.20 5.36 3.74
C ALA A 116 0.50 6.64 4.17
N LEU A 117 0.79 7.12 5.38
CA LEU A 117 0.34 8.42 5.85
C LEU A 117 1.48 9.07 6.63
N ASN A 118 1.94 10.22 6.15
CA ASN A 118 3.15 10.89 6.63
C ASN A 118 4.38 9.95 6.54
N HIS A 119 5.03 9.68 7.68
CA HIS A 119 6.19 8.81 7.80
C HIS A 119 5.84 7.42 8.34
N HIS A 120 4.55 7.08 8.32
CA HIS A 120 4.05 5.82 8.83
C HIS A 120 3.48 4.97 7.69
N ILE A 121 3.70 3.67 7.81
CA ILE A 121 3.02 2.66 6.99
C ILE A 121 2.03 1.95 7.89
N TYR A 122 0.77 1.93 7.49
CA TYR A 122 -0.27 1.19 8.18
C TYR A 122 -0.49 -0.15 7.47
N VAL A 123 -0.65 -1.21 8.25
CA VAL A 123 -1.12 -2.52 7.82
C VAL A 123 -2.43 -2.76 8.55
N ILE A 124 -3.53 -2.85 7.79
CA ILE A 124 -4.89 -2.81 8.32
C ILE A 124 -5.64 -4.08 7.90
N GLY A 125 -6.18 -4.77 8.91
CA GLY A 125 -7.06 -5.91 8.73
C GLY A 125 -6.40 -7.07 7.97
N GLY A 126 -7.19 -7.72 7.12
CA GLY A 126 -6.82 -8.88 6.32
C GLY A 126 -7.67 -10.11 6.63
N SER A 127 -7.37 -11.19 5.93
CA SER A 127 -7.91 -12.53 6.14
C SER A 127 -6.79 -13.43 6.64
N LEU A 128 -7.05 -14.13 7.74
CA LEU A 128 -6.10 -15.03 8.40
C LEU A 128 -6.81 -16.30 8.87
N PHE A 129 -6.04 -17.31 9.24
CA PHE A 129 -6.55 -18.53 9.86
C PHE A 129 -6.20 -18.54 11.34
N ASP A 130 -7.15 -18.92 12.19
CA ASP A 130 -6.92 -19.12 13.61
C ASP A 130 -6.56 -20.60 13.85
N THR A 131 -5.39 -20.87 14.44
CA THR A 131 -4.92 -22.23 14.75
C THR A 131 -5.82 -22.97 15.74
N ARG A 132 -6.72 -22.25 16.43
CA ARG A 132 -7.67 -22.79 17.40
C ARG A 132 -9.07 -22.97 16.80
N SER A 133 -9.29 -22.55 15.56
CA SER A 133 -10.59 -22.67 14.90
C SER A 133 -10.76 -24.02 14.21
N PHE A 134 -11.97 -24.58 14.27
CA PHE A 134 -12.36 -25.75 13.48
C PHE A 134 -13.66 -25.45 12.71
N PRO A 135 -13.75 -25.78 11.42
CA PRO A 135 -12.68 -26.34 10.59
C PRO A 135 -11.60 -25.30 10.24
N MET A 136 -10.35 -25.76 10.06
CA MET A 136 -9.18 -24.90 9.81
C MET A 136 -9.14 -24.30 8.38
N ASP A 137 -10.10 -24.64 7.53
CA ASP A 137 -10.20 -24.19 6.14
C ASP A 137 -11.02 -22.90 5.98
N ARG A 138 -11.54 -22.33 7.09
CA ARG A 138 -12.34 -21.12 7.05
C ARG A 138 -11.51 -19.88 7.36
N PRO A 139 -11.27 -18.98 6.39
CA PRO A 139 -10.56 -17.73 6.67
C PRO A 139 -11.42 -16.82 7.54
N SER A 140 -10.79 -16.28 8.58
CA SER A 140 -11.37 -15.30 9.50
C SER A 140 -10.86 -13.89 9.16
N PRO A 141 -11.70 -12.86 9.26
CA PRO A 141 -11.26 -11.49 9.07
C PRO A 141 -10.50 -10.99 10.31
N SER A 142 -9.57 -10.06 10.12
CA SER A 142 -8.83 -9.40 11.20
C SER A 142 -9.29 -7.97 11.41
N SER A 143 -9.42 -7.54 12.67
CA SER A 143 -9.61 -6.12 13.04
C SER A 143 -8.30 -5.42 13.38
N SER A 144 -7.18 -6.15 13.39
CA SER A 144 -5.90 -5.60 13.86
C SER A 144 -5.35 -4.54 12.91
N ILE A 145 -4.73 -3.52 13.49
CA ILE A 145 -4.01 -2.47 12.78
C ILE A 145 -2.62 -2.32 13.39
N TYR A 146 -1.62 -2.26 12.52
CA TYR A 146 -0.23 -2.06 12.88
C TYR A 146 0.31 -0.85 12.14
N ARG A 147 1.09 -0.04 12.84
CA ARG A 147 1.76 1.15 12.30
C ARG A 147 3.25 0.95 12.38
N PHE A 148 3.92 1.05 11.24
CA PHE A 148 5.38 1.10 11.17
C PHE A 148 5.84 2.54 11.05
N ASP A 149 6.68 3.00 11.96
CA ASP A 149 7.35 4.30 11.86
C ASP A 149 8.70 4.12 11.13
N LEU A 150 8.83 4.80 9.99
CA LEU A 150 10.01 4.74 9.13
C LEU A 150 11.26 5.33 9.80
N PHE A 151 11.11 6.23 10.77
CA PHE A 151 12.24 6.85 11.47
C PHE A 151 12.70 6.06 12.69
N SER A 152 11.78 5.66 13.56
CA SER A 152 12.10 4.81 14.72
C SER A 152 12.43 3.38 14.30
N PHE A 153 11.95 2.95 13.13
CA PHE A 153 12.09 1.59 12.62
C PHE A 153 11.41 0.53 13.50
N SER A 154 10.29 0.90 14.11
CA SER A 154 9.49 0.05 15.00
C SER A 154 8.06 -0.11 14.53
N TRP A 155 7.45 -1.23 14.92
CA TRP A 155 6.02 -1.48 14.77
C TRP A 155 5.29 -1.19 16.06
N ASP A 156 4.21 -0.43 15.96
CA ASP A 156 3.23 -0.21 17.03
C ASP A 156 1.93 -0.91 16.66
N ARG A 157 1.25 -1.48 17.67
CA ARG A 157 -0.12 -1.95 17.52
C ARG A 157 -1.06 -0.82 17.93
N LEU A 158 -2.08 -0.58 17.12
CA LEU A 158 -3.08 0.47 17.35
C LEU A 158 -4.44 -0.14 17.74
N SER A 159 -5.40 0.70 18.10
CA SER A 159 -6.76 0.30 18.43
C SER A 159 -7.40 -0.48 17.27
N PRO A 160 -7.94 -1.68 17.54
CA PRO A 160 -8.53 -2.51 16.50
C PRO A 160 -9.79 -1.87 15.91
N MET A 161 -10.08 -2.16 14.63
CA MET A 161 -11.35 -1.83 13.99
C MET A 161 -12.54 -2.40 14.78
N ILE A 162 -13.69 -1.72 14.69
CA ILE A 162 -14.95 -2.19 15.30
C ILE A 162 -15.37 -3.50 14.64
N SER A 163 -15.31 -3.55 13.30
CA SER A 163 -15.59 -4.74 12.49
C SER A 163 -14.29 -5.26 11.87
N ALA A 164 -13.97 -6.52 12.12
CA ALA A 164 -12.85 -7.20 11.47
C ALA A 164 -13.10 -7.37 9.97
N ARG A 165 -12.11 -7.04 9.12
CA ARG A 165 -12.27 -7.05 7.65
C ARG A 165 -10.96 -7.35 6.92
N GLY A 166 -11.08 -7.95 5.74
CA GLY A 166 -10.06 -8.13 4.69
C GLY A 166 -10.69 -7.88 3.32
N SER A 167 -9.86 -7.63 2.30
CA SER A 167 -10.32 -7.24 0.95
C SER A 167 -11.33 -6.07 0.98
N PHE A 168 -11.02 -4.98 1.67
CA PHE A 168 -11.91 -3.82 1.82
C PHE A 168 -11.36 -2.59 1.10
N ALA A 169 -12.26 -1.64 0.82
CA ALA A 169 -11.88 -0.32 0.33
C ALA A 169 -11.29 0.51 1.47
N CYS A 170 -10.22 1.24 1.19
CA CYS A 170 -9.50 2.02 2.19
C CYS A 170 -8.91 3.29 1.55
N ALA A 171 -8.98 4.42 2.23
CA ALA A 171 -8.29 5.63 1.83
C ALA A 171 -7.80 6.43 3.04
N ALA A 172 -6.66 7.08 2.89
CA ALA A 172 -6.11 7.99 3.90
C ALA A 172 -6.47 9.42 3.51
N MET A 173 -7.11 10.13 4.43
CA MET A 173 -7.43 11.53 4.28
C MET A 173 -6.16 12.36 4.55
N PRO A 174 -5.78 13.26 3.62
CA PRO A 174 -4.60 14.10 3.78
C PRO A 174 -4.83 15.29 4.74
N ASP A 175 -5.89 15.28 5.55
CA ASP A 175 -6.19 16.35 6.50
C ASP A 175 -5.17 16.39 7.65
N SER A 176 -5.08 17.53 8.34
CA SER A 176 -4.02 17.80 9.33
C SER A 176 -3.98 16.82 10.51
N GLY A 177 -5.10 16.13 10.80
CA GLY A 177 -5.20 15.13 11.87
C GLY A 177 -4.93 13.70 11.41
N GLY A 178 -4.86 13.43 10.11
CA GLY A 178 -4.66 12.10 9.56
C GLY A 178 -5.82 11.16 9.90
N LYS A 179 -6.77 10.99 8.97
CA LYS A 179 -7.84 10.01 9.12
C LYS A 179 -7.72 8.90 8.10
N ILE A 180 -8.22 7.71 8.45
CA ILE A 180 -8.29 6.59 7.52
C ILE A 180 -9.74 6.12 7.48
N ILE A 181 -10.33 6.06 6.29
CA ILE A 181 -11.67 5.53 6.09
C ILE A 181 -11.58 4.15 5.46
N VAL A 182 -12.37 3.20 5.97
CA VAL A 182 -12.46 1.83 5.45
C VAL A 182 -13.93 1.47 5.20
N ALA A 183 -14.19 0.69 4.15
CA ALA A 183 -15.55 0.29 3.79
C ALA A 183 -15.62 -1.12 3.23
N GLY A 184 -16.64 -1.86 3.66
CA GLY A 184 -16.92 -3.22 3.23
C GLY A 184 -15.82 -4.21 3.60
N GLY A 185 -15.59 -5.19 2.72
CA GLY A 185 -14.69 -6.31 2.92
C GLY A 185 -15.35 -7.49 3.60
N GLY A 186 -14.53 -8.31 4.22
CA GLY A 186 -14.93 -9.53 4.93
C GLY A 186 -13.76 -10.49 5.04
N SER A 187 -13.94 -11.75 4.71
CA SER A 187 -12.83 -12.72 4.71
C SER A 187 -12.85 -13.55 3.45
N ARG A 188 -11.66 -13.78 2.88
CA ARG A 188 -11.50 -14.63 1.68
C ARG A 188 -10.13 -15.26 1.67
N HIS A 189 -10.06 -16.45 1.10
CA HIS A 189 -8.80 -17.12 0.78
C HIS A 189 -8.87 -17.75 -0.61
N ALA A 190 -7.75 -17.77 -1.34
CA ALA A 190 -7.71 -18.26 -2.72
C ALA A 190 -8.09 -19.75 -2.83
N MET A 191 -7.65 -20.57 -1.88
CA MET A 191 -7.96 -22.01 -1.85
C MET A 191 -9.37 -22.33 -1.34
N PHE A 192 -9.99 -21.42 -0.58
CA PHE A 192 -11.29 -21.62 0.06
C PHE A 192 -12.25 -20.50 -0.34
N ALA A 193 -12.38 -20.26 -1.65
CA ALA A 193 -13.12 -19.10 -2.17
C ALA A 193 -14.61 -19.08 -1.81
N ALA A 194 -15.21 -20.25 -1.57
CA ALA A 194 -16.59 -20.39 -1.09
C ALA A 194 -16.75 -20.09 0.41
N ALA A 195 -15.66 -20.12 1.17
CA ALA A 195 -15.64 -19.86 2.60
C ALA A 195 -15.21 -18.41 2.85
N GLY A 196 -16.13 -17.58 3.30
CA GLY A 196 -15.84 -16.17 3.50
C GLY A 196 -17.01 -15.39 4.04
N SER A 197 -16.71 -14.22 4.58
CA SER A 197 -17.70 -13.24 5.02
C SER A 197 -17.69 -12.03 4.10
N ARG A 198 -18.78 -11.26 4.09
CA ARG A 198 -18.92 -10.00 3.38
C ARG A 198 -19.67 -9.03 4.27
N MET A 199 -19.34 -7.75 4.19
CA MET A 199 -20.01 -6.71 4.98
C MET A 199 -20.20 -5.43 4.18
N SER A 200 -21.01 -4.54 4.76
CA SER A 200 -21.29 -3.20 4.27
C SER A 200 -20.88 -2.13 5.28
N SER A 201 -20.31 -2.49 6.45
CA SER A 201 -19.94 -1.50 7.45
C SER A 201 -18.82 -0.59 6.96
N VAL A 202 -18.87 0.67 7.41
CA VAL A 202 -17.93 1.73 7.06
C VAL A 202 -17.44 2.32 8.38
N GLU A 203 -16.13 2.48 8.50
CA GLU A 203 -15.51 2.98 9.71
C GLU A 203 -14.44 4.01 9.37
N ARG A 204 -14.26 4.99 10.26
CA ARG A 204 -13.21 5.99 10.14
C ARG A 204 -12.34 5.96 11.39
N TYR A 205 -11.06 5.78 11.17
CA TYR A 205 -10.01 5.88 12.18
C TYR A 205 -9.51 7.31 12.30
N ASP A 206 -9.37 7.77 13.53
CA ASP A 206 -8.74 9.04 13.89
C ASP A 206 -7.35 8.75 14.44
N VAL A 207 -6.30 9.11 13.70
CA VAL A 207 -4.91 8.75 14.05
C VAL A 207 -4.44 9.46 15.31
N GLU A 208 -4.93 10.66 15.59
CA GLU A 208 -4.56 11.43 16.79
C GLU A 208 -5.18 10.83 18.05
N LYS A 209 -6.42 10.34 17.94
CA LYS A 209 -7.16 9.76 19.07
C LYS A 209 -6.92 8.27 19.27
N ASP A 210 -6.42 7.57 18.24
CA ASP A 210 -6.32 6.11 18.22
C ASP A 210 -7.69 5.45 18.44
N GLU A 211 -8.70 5.93 17.71
CA GLU A 211 -10.09 5.50 17.85
C GLU A 211 -10.78 5.31 16.50
N TRP A 212 -11.67 4.31 16.44
CA TRP A 212 -12.53 4.06 15.30
C TRP A 212 -13.95 4.58 15.57
N VAL A 213 -14.54 5.20 14.56
CA VAL A 213 -15.92 5.68 14.59
C VAL A 213 -16.68 5.00 13.45
N SER A 214 -17.85 4.42 13.74
CA SER A 214 -18.74 3.87 12.72
C SER A 214 -19.37 5.01 11.91
N LEU A 215 -19.47 4.81 10.61
CA LEU A 215 -20.19 5.69 9.67
C LEU A 215 -21.36 4.93 9.03
N ASP A 216 -22.12 5.63 8.21
CA ASP A 216 -23.20 5.04 7.42
C ASP A 216 -22.66 3.96 6.48
N GLY A 217 -23.24 2.77 6.58
CA GLY A 217 -22.83 1.60 5.81
C GLY A 217 -23.09 1.75 4.31
N LEU A 218 -22.34 0.98 3.52
CA LEU A 218 -22.55 0.83 2.08
C LEU A 218 -23.99 0.36 1.79
N PRO A 219 -24.59 0.77 0.66
CA PRO A 219 -25.94 0.35 0.28
C PRO A 219 -26.12 -1.18 0.19
N ARG A 220 -25.04 -1.90 -0.16
CA ARG A 220 -24.99 -3.36 -0.29
C ARG A 220 -23.66 -3.91 0.20
N PHE A 221 -23.62 -5.21 0.50
CA PHE A 221 -22.37 -5.89 0.84
C PHE A 221 -21.37 -5.81 -0.32
N ARG A 222 -20.12 -5.45 -0.02
CA ARG A 222 -19.08 -5.32 -1.03
C ARG A 222 -17.74 -5.74 -0.46
N ALA A 223 -17.05 -6.67 -1.11
CA ALA A 223 -15.69 -7.10 -0.78
C ALA A 223 -14.81 -7.13 -2.04
N GLY A 224 -13.49 -7.10 -1.89
CA GLY A 224 -12.55 -6.97 -3.01
C GLY A 224 -12.66 -5.65 -3.77
N CYS A 225 -13.19 -4.61 -3.14
CA CYS A 225 -13.34 -3.27 -3.70
C CYS A 225 -12.09 -2.41 -3.43
N VAL A 226 -11.96 -1.33 -4.20
CA VAL A 226 -10.91 -0.32 -4.02
C VAL A 226 -11.53 0.97 -3.51
N GLY A 227 -10.87 1.60 -2.55
CA GLY A 227 -11.28 2.89 -1.97
C GLY A 227 -10.29 3.98 -2.34
N PHE A 228 -10.76 5.18 -2.62
CA PHE A 228 -9.92 6.36 -2.80
C PHE A 228 -10.73 7.64 -2.58
N LEU A 229 -10.03 8.76 -2.43
CA LEU A 229 -10.64 10.07 -2.20
C LEU A 229 -10.59 10.90 -3.49
N VAL A 230 -11.66 11.67 -3.72
CA VAL A 230 -11.77 12.64 -4.81
C VAL A 230 -12.23 13.97 -4.23
N GLY A 231 -11.74 15.08 -4.77
CA GLY A 231 -12.05 16.42 -4.29
C GLY A 231 -11.07 16.92 -3.24
N ASN A 232 -11.35 18.11 -2.69
CA ASN A 232 -10.49 18.79 -1.74
C ASN A 232 -11.30 19.45 -0.61
N GLY A 233 -10.66 19.62 0.55
CA GLY A 233 -11.25 20.30 1.69
C GLY A 233 -12.61 19.71 2.12
N GLU A 234 -13.63 20.57 2.16
CA GLU A 234 -14.99 20.23 2.61
C GLU A 234 -15.83 19.48 1.57
N GLU A 235 -15.41 19.44 0.31
CA GLU A 235 -16.09 18.74 -0.79
C GLU A 235 -15.44 17.37 -1.08
N MET A 236 -14.69 16.84 -0.11
CA MET A 236 -14.03 15.56 -0.25
C MET A 236 -15.04 14.41 -0.25
N GLU A 237 -14.87 13.51 -1.20
CA GLU A 237 -15.74 12.36 -1.41
C GLU A 237 -14.93 11.08 -1.32
N PHE A 238 -15.50 10.07 -0.67
CA PHE A 238 -14.91 8.75 -0.60
C PHE A 238 -15.59 7.81 -1.60
N TRP A 239 -14.81 7.36 -2.58
CA TRP A 239 -15.25 6.52 -3.66
C TRP A 239 -14.87 5.07 -3.38
N VAL A 240 -15.83 4.16 -3.55
CA VAL A 240 -15.66 2.72 -3.41
C VAL A 240 -16.05 2.06 -4.73
N MET A 241 -15.09 1.49 -5.44
CA MET A 241 -15.32 0.92 -6.77
C MET A 241 -15.23 -0.61 -6.80
N GLY A 242 -16.16 -1.22 -7.55
CA GLY A 242 -16.19 -2.64 -7.91
C GLY A 242 -16.16 -3.59 -6.72
N GLY A 243 -15.37 -4.67 -6.81
CA GLY A 243 -15.50 -5.77 -5.86
C GLY A 243 -16.67 -6.68 -6.19
N TYR A 244 -17.14 -7.42 -5.20
CA TYR A 244 -18.19 -8.43 -5.33
C TYR A 244 -19.07 -8.44 -4.09
N GLY A 245 -20.33 -8.81 -4.26
CA GLY A 245 -21.30 -8.91 -3.19
C GLY A 245 -21.83 -10.33 -3.06
N GLU A 246 -23.13 -10.50 -3.26
CA GLU A 246 -23.81 -11.79 -3.14
C GLU A 246 -23.19 -12.86 -4.06
N SER A 247 -23.35 -14.11 -3.66
CA SER A 247 -22.92 -15.27 -4.45
C SER A 247 -24.14 -16.00 -4.97
N ARG A 248 -24.13 -16.35 -6.26
CA ARG A 248 -25.14 -17.22 -6.87
C ARG A 248 -24.59 -18.63 -7.03
N THR A 249 -25.46 -19.62 -7.00
CA THR A 249 -25.06 -21.01 -7.22
C THR A 249 -25.26 -21.40 -8.68
N VAL A 250 -24.19 -21.75 -9.37
CA VAL A 250 -24.25 -22.31 -10.73
C VAL A 250 -24.44 -23.83 -10.64
N SER A 251 -25.43 -24.34 -11.37
CA SER A 251 -25.81 -25.75 -11.40
C SER A 251 -26.14 -26.36 -10.03
N GLY A 252 -26.56 -25.53 -9.05
CA GLY A 252 -26.92 -25.98 -7.70
C GLY A 252 -25.74 -26.41 -6.82
N VAL A 253 -24.50 -26.33 -7.30
CA VAL A 253 -23.31 -26.84 -6.59
C VAL A 253 -22.21 -25.80 -6.42
N PHE A 254 -21.97 -24.93 -7.42
CA PHE A 254 -20.80 -24.06 -7.43
C PHE A 254 -21.16 -22.61 -7.08
N PRO A 255 -20.74 -22.10 -5.91
CA PRO A 255 -20.93 -20.69 -5.60
C PRO A 255 -20.03 -19.84 -6.50
N VAL A 256 -20.62 -18.84 -7.14
CA VAL A 256 -19.95 -17.86 -7.99
C VAL A 256 -20.31 -16.48 -7.47
N ASP A 257 -19.28 -15.70 -7.11
CA ASP A 257 -19.44 -14.32 -6.69
C ASP A 257 -20.00 -13.46 -7.82
N GLU A 258 -20.96 -12.61 -7.49
CA GLU A 258 -21.42 -11.55 -8.39
C GLU A 258 -20.50 -10.35 -8.25
N TYR A 259 -19.69 -10.13 -9.29
CA TYR A 259 -18.80 -8.98 -9.37
C TYR A 259 -19.56 -7.74 -9.82
N TYR A 260 -19.36 -6.66 -9.07
CA TYR A 260 -19.93 -5.37 -9.35
C TYR A 260 -19.10 -4.59 -10.37
N ARG A 261 -19.81 -3.86 -11.22
CA ARG A 261 -19.25 -2.96 -12.24
C ARG A 261 -19.55 -1.51 -11.97
N ASP A 262 -20.12 -1.24 -10.80
CA ASP A 262 -20.51 0.06 -10.30
C ASP A 262 -19.49 0.55 -9.27
N GLY A 263 -19.63 1.81 -8.92
CA GLY A 263 -19.02 2.40 -7.74
C GLY A 263 -20.10 2.99 -6.84
N VAL A 264 -19.73 3.27 -5.60
CA VAL A 264 -20.55 4.07 -4.69
C VAL A 264 -19.70 5.17 -4.10
N VAL A 265 -20.29 6.33 -3.89
CA VAL A 265 -19.60 7.51 -3.38
C VAL A 265 -20.28 8.01 -2.13
N LEU A 266 -19.48 8.24 -1.10
CA LEU A 266 -19.89 8.88 0.13
C LEU A 266 -19.47 10.34 0.10
N GLU A 267 -20.46 11.23 0.15
CA GLU A 267 -20.22 12.64 0.43
C GLU A 267 -19.85 12.79 1.90
N LEU A 268 -18.62 13.19 2.22
CA LEU A 268 -18.19 13.30 3.63
C LEU A 268 -18.83 14.50 4.36
N LYS A 269 -19.45 15.41 3.60
CA LYS A 269 -20.22 16.55 4.13
C LYS A 269 -21.64 16.13 4.55
N ASN A 270 -22.24 16.89 5.48
CA ASN A 270 -23.68 16.82 5.81
C ASN A 270 -24.21 15.43 6.23
N GLY A 271 -23.42 14.63 6.94
CA GLY A 271 -23.91 13.40 7.55
C GLY A 271 -23.77 12.14 6.72
N GLY A 272 -23.08 12.17 5.56
CA GLY A 272 -22.62 10.94 4.91
C GLY A 272 -23.68 10.23 4.07
N ARG A 273 -24.11 10.84 2.96
CA ARG A 273 -25.04 10.16 2.04
C ARG A 273 -24.30 9.42 0.94
N TRP A 274 -24.66 8.14 0.75
CA TRP A 274 -24.20 7.34 -0.36
C TRP A 274 -24.96 7.66 -1.66
N ARG A 275 -24.24 7.70 -2.78
CA ARG A 275 -24.80 7.73 -4.13
C ARG A 275 -24.15 6.66 -5.00
N GLU A 276 -24.91 6.08 -5.91
CA GLU A 276 -24.45 5.01 -6.81
C GLU A 276 -23.90 5.59 -8.11
N ILE A 277 -22.87 4.94 -8.64
CA ILE A 277 -22.24 5.25 -9.92
C ILE A 277 -22.42 4.03 -10.81
N GLU A 278 -23.33 4.15 -11.77
CA GLU A 278 -23.64 3.09 -12.73
C GLU A 278 -22.93 3.32 -14.08
N ASN A 279 -22.99 2.34 -14.99
CA ASN A 279 -22.58 2.50 -16.39
C ASN A 279 -21.11 2.91 -16.64
N MET A 280 -20.19 2.45 -15.77
CA MET A 280 -18.74 2.72 -15.93
C MET A 280 -18.10 2.07 -17.17
N TRP A 281 -18.82 1.16 -17.85
CA TRP A 281 -18.33 0.28 -18.92
C TRP A 281 -19.33 0.24 -20.09
N GLU A 282 -18.84 -0.06 -21.29
CA GLU A 282 -19.68 -0.30 -22.47
C GLU A 282 -20.23 -1.75 -22.52
N GLU A 283 -21.28 -1.93 -23.31
CA GLU A 283 -21.94 -3.23 -23.45
C GLU A 283 -21.03 -4.24 -24.16
N GLY A 284 -20.56 -5.25 -23.43
CA GLY A 284 -19.70 -6.32 -23.95
C GLY A 284 -18.26 -6.29 -23.41
N GLU A 285 -17.85 -5.18 -22.77
CA GLU A 285 -16.56 -5.09 -22.10
C GLU A 285 -16.49 -5.99 -20.87
N ARG A 286 -15.25 -6.34 -20.46
CA ARG A 286 -14.97 -7.20 -19.32
C ARG A 286 -15.45 -6.55 -18.02
N ARG A 287 -15.93 -7.38 -17.10
CA ARG A 287 -16.93 -6.97 -16.09
C ARG A 287 -16.41 -6.99 -14.65
N ARG A 288 -15.08 -6.99 -14.48
CA ARG A 288 -14.39 -7.08 -13.18
C ARG A 288 -13.25 -6.06 -13.18
N LEU A 289 -13.21 -5.19 -12.17
CA LEU A 289 -12.09 -4.28 -12.01
C LEU A 289 -10.78 -5.05 -11.80
N GLY A 290 -9.74 -4.60 -12.49
CA GLY A 290 -8.36 -5.00 -12.29
C GLY A 290 -7.74 -4.33 -11.05
N ASN A 291 -6.42 -4.21 -11.05
CA ASN A 291 -5.73 -3.52 -9.97
C ASN A 291 -5.86 -2.00 -10.20
N VAL A 292 -6.53 -1.29 -9.29
CA VAL A 292 -6.78 0.16 -9.41
C VAL A 292 -5.79 0.90 -8.52
N VAL A 293 -5.15 1.91 -9.08
CA VAL A 293 -4.26 2.83 -8.36
C VAL A 293 -4.72 4.26 -8.60
N VAL A 294 -4.47 5.10 -7.61
CA VAL A 294 -4.80 6.52 -7.69
C VAL A 294 -3.51 7.31 -7.63
N LEU A 295 -3.39 8.23 -8.59
CA LEU A 295 -2.33 9.20 -8.66
C LEU A 295 -2.89 10.54 -8.22
N ASP A 296 -2.33 11.09 -7.15
CA ASP A 296 -2.70 12.44 -6.72
C ASP A 296 -2.45 13.45 -7.84
N GLY A 297 -3.45 14.29 -8.10
CA GLY A 297 -3.34 15.39 -9.05
C GLY A 297 -2.35 16.46 -8.57
N GLU A 298 -1.97 17.37 -9.47
CA GLU A 298 -1.34 18.61 -9.03
C GLU A 298 -2.31 19.42 -8.15
N LYS A 299 -1.82 20.38 -7.36
CA LYS A 299 -2.67 21.13 -6.42
C LYS A 299 -3.88 21.74 -7.15
N GLY A 300 -5.08 21.24 -6.83
CA GLY A 300 -6.34 21.72 -7.41
C GLY A 300 -6.87 20.88 -8.59
N GLU A 301 -6.10 19.91 -9.08
CA GLU A 301 -6.58 18.94 -10.08
C GLU A 301 -7.19 17.71 -9.41
N LEU A 302 -8.17 17.11 -10.10
CA LEU A 302 -8.71 15.82 -9.70
C LEU A 302 -7.64 14.73 -9.83
N PRO A 303 -7.64 13.72 -8.93
CA PRO A 303 -6.70 12.62 -9.03
C PRO A 303 -6.90 11.82 -10.32
N GLY A 304 -5.81 11.29 -10.86
CA GLY A 304 -5.83 10.35 -11.96
C GLY A 304 -6.08 8.93 -11.42
N ILE A 305 -7.20 8.32 -11.81
CA ILE A 305 -7.55 6.95 -11.42
C ILE A 305 -7.23 6.03 -12.58
N PHE A 306 -6.41 5.01 -12.32
CA PHE A 306 -5.93 4.09 -13.34
C PHE A 306 -6.17 2.64 -12.93
N MET A 307 -6.52 1.80 -13.89
CA MET A 307 -6.73 0.37 -13.71
C MET A 307 -5.80 -0.38 -14.63
N LEU A 308 -5.08 -1.36 -14.08
CA LEU A 308 -4.39 -2.39 -14.86
C LEU A 308 -5.27 -3.64 -14.93
N ASP A 309 -5.72 -4.00 -16.12
CA ASP A 309 -6.41 -5.26 -16.40
C ASP A 309 -5.63 -6.06 -17.45
N GLY A 310 -5.12 -7.23 -17.05
CA GLY A 310 -4.18 -8.00 -17.86
C GLY A 310 -2.91 -7.20 -18.16
N VAL A 311 -2.79 -6.70 -19.39
CA VAL A 311 -1.66 -5.89 -19.85
C VAL A 311 -2.08 -4.47 -20.25
N ASP A 312 -3.37 -4.16 -20.17
CA ASP A 312 -3.92 -2.90 -20.64
C ASP A 312 -4.19 -1.98 -19.43
N ILE A 313 -3.84 -0.71 -19.60
CA ILE A 313 -4.02 0.34 -18.60
C ILE A 313 -5.14 1.24 -19.08
N PHE A 314 -6.15 1.35 -18.23
CA PHE A 314 -7.28 2.24 -18.44
C PHE A 314 -7.19 3.42 -17.48
N ARG A 315 -7.63 4.59 -17.94
CA ARG A 315 -7.84 5.78 -17.13
C ARG A 315 -9.34 5.99 -16.95
N TYR A 316 -9.77 6.25 -15.73
CA TYR A 316 -11.15 6.57 -15.46
C TYR A 316 -11.40 8.07 -15.68
N ASN A 317 -12.39 8.37 -16.50
CA ASN A 317 -12.86 9.73 -16.72
C ASN A 317 -14.09 9.97 -15.84
N ILE A 318 -13.91 10.81 -14.81
CA ILE A 318 -14.94 11.14 -13.82
C ILE A 318 -16.13 11.87 -14.46
N SER A 319 -15.91 12.76 -15.43
CA SER A 319 -16.99 13.57 -16.01
C SER A 319 -17.88 12.76 -16.94
N THR A 320 -17.31 11.82 -17.69
CA THR A 320 -18.09 10.91 -18.54
C THR A 320 -18.49 9.63 -17.83
N ASN A 321 -17.99 9.41 -16.61
CA ASN A 321 -18.18 8.19 -15.84
C ASN A 321 -17.83 6.92 -16.66
N ARG A 322 -16.65 6.90 -17.29
CA ARG A 322 -16.21 5.78 -18.15
C ARG A 322 -14.72 5.51 -18.03
N TRP A 323 -14.35 4.24 -18.17
CA TRP A 323 -12.98 3.83 -18.42
C TRP A 323 -12.58 4.09 -19.88
N GLN A 324 -11.37 4.61 -20.09
CA GLN A 324 -10.80 4.86 -21.40
C GLN A 324 -9.42 4.21 -21.45
N GLU A 325 -9.08 3.59 -22.57
CA GLU A 325 -7.74 3.02 -22.76
C GLU A 325 -6.68 4.13 -22.75
N GLU A 326 -5.64 3.97 -21.94
CA GLU A 326 -4.53 4.93 -21.81
C GLU A 326 -3.25 4.36 -22.45
N SER A 327 -2.90 3.10 -22.15
CA SER A 327 -1.71 2.45 -22.72
C SER A 327 -1.72 0.94 -22.49
N SER A 328 -0.80 0.21 -23.11
CA SER A 328 -0.58 -1.21 -22.84
C SER A 328 0.88 -1.47 -22.46
N VAL A 329 1.08 -2.42 -21.55
CA VAL A 329 2.39 -2.85 -21.06
C VAL A 329 3.22 -3.42 -22.22
N PRO A 330 4.41 -2.84 -22.54
CA PRO A 330 5.16 -3.23 -23.74
C PRO A 330 5.68 -4.67 -23.70
N ARG A 331 6.28 -5.09 -22.58
CA ARG A 331 6.73 -6.47 -22.39
C ARG A 331 5.64 -7.27 -21.72
N LYS A 332 4.95 -8.06 -22.53
CA LYS A 332 3.86 -8.93 -22.13
C LYS A 332 4.44 -10.21 -21.53
N GLY A 333 3.89 -10.62 -20.39
CA GLY A 333 4.18 -11.93 -19.81
C GLY A 333 3.36 -13.04 -20.47
N SER A 334 3.52 -14.28 -19.98
CA SER A 334 2.56 -15.34 -20.27
C SER A 334 1.14 -14.94 -19.85
N MET A 335 0.10 -15.57 -20.42
CA MET A 335 -1.31 -15.25 -20.14
C MET A 335 -1.68 -15.25 -18.64
N ASP A 336 -0.95 -15.99 -17.80
CA ASP A 336 -1.19 -16.10 -16.35
C ASP A 336 -0.32 -15.17 -15.48
N SER A 337 0.38 -14.22 -16.10
CA SER A 337 1.31 -13.34 -15.39
C SER A 337 0.60 -12.46 -14.37
N THR A 338 1.11 -12.45 -13.13
CA THR A 338 0.61 -11.56 -12.08
C THR A 338 1.43 -10.27 -12.09
N PHE A 339 0.74 -9.14 -12.05
CA PHE A 339 1.36 -7.82 -12.09
C PHE A 339 1.11 -7.08 -10.79
N GLY A 340 2.18 -6.52 -10.22
CA GLY A 340 2.07 -5.46 -9.25
C GLY A 340 1.80 -4.14 -9.96
N PHE A 341 0.94 -3.31 -9.41
CA PHE A 341 0.62 -2.00 -9.97
C PHE A 341 0.67 -0.96 -8.87
N ALA A 342 1.39 0.14 -9.11
CA ALA A 342 1.52 1.24 -8.18
C ALA A 342 1.62 2.58 -8.92
N ALA A 343 1.09 3.64 -8.33
CA ALA A 343 1.28 5.00 -8.79
C ALA A 343 2.30 5.70 -7.88
N LEU A 344 3.32 6.32 -8.46
CA LEU A 344 4.40 6.95 -7.72
C LEU A 344 5.03 8.08 -8.55
N ASP A 345 5.25 9.25 -7.95
CA ASP A 345 5.90 10.42 -8.57
C ASP A 345 5.36 10.83 -9.96
N GLY A 346 4.03 10.82 -10.12
CA GLY A 346 3.40 11.19 -11.40
C GLY A 346 3.44 10.10 -12.48
N GLU A 347 3.88 8.88 -12.13
CA GLU A 347 4.10 7.78 -13.06
C GLU A 347 3.44 6.49 -12.58
N LEU A 348 3.18 5.59 -13.52
CA LEU A 348 2.59 4.28 -13.25
C LEU A 348 3.67 3.21 -13.33
N TYR A 349 3.76 2.38 -12.30
CA TYR A 349 4.74 1.33 -12.14
C TYR A 349 4.05 -0.03 -12.26
N VAL A 350 4.46 -0.81 -13.25
CA VAL A 350 4.02 -2.20 -13.45
C VAL A 350 5.18 -3.13 -13.11
N LEU A 351 5.02 -3.91 -12.04
CA LEU A 351 6.03 -4.82 -11.52
C LEU A 351 5.69 -6.26 -11.90
N SER A 352 6.69 -7.01 -12.35
CA SER A 352 6.51 -8.40 -12.79
C SER A 352 7.78 -9.22 -12.55
N PRO A 353 7.70 -10.49 -12.15
CA PRO A 353 8.88 -11.35 -12.10
C PRO A 353 9.40 -11.57 -13.52
N LEU A 354 10.69 -11.37 -13.77
CA LEU A 354 11.26 -11.45 -15.12
C LEU A 354 11.08 -12.85 -15.76
N SER A 355 10.99 -13.90 -14.94
CA SER A 355 10.68 -15.27 -15.39
C SER A 355 9.29 -15.40 -16.04
N SER A 356 8.32 -14.55 -15.69
CA SER A 356 6.98 -14.58 -16.28
C SER A 356 6.94 -14.05 -17.73
N ILE A 357 7.99 -13.33 -18.15
CA ILE A 357 8.04 -12.64 -19.45
C ILE A 357 8.82 -13.43 -20.51
N VAL A 358 9.79 -14.24 -20.09
CA VAL A 358 10.67 -14.94 -21.02
C VAL A 358 10.22 -16.41 -21.14
N SER A 359 9.19 -16.66 -21.97
CA SER A 359 8.82 -18.02 -22.38
C SER A 359 8.83 -18.20 -23.90
N SER A 360 9.92 -17.83 -24.57
CA SER A 360 10.20 -18.31 -25.93
C SER A 360 11.66 -18.06 -26.28
N GLU A 361 12.56 -18.99 -25.92
CA GLU A 361 13.75 -19.29 -26.72
C GLU A 361 14.49 -20.49 -26.13
N ASN A 362 14.77 -21.47 -26.99
CA ASN A 362 15.50 -22.71 -26.72
C ASN A 362 16.97 -22.45 -26.32
N ARG A 363 17.21 -21.88 -25.14
CA ARG A 363 18.54 -21.79 -24.53
C ARG A 363 18.45 -22.04 -23.03
N LYS A 364 18.82 -23.25 -22.58
CA LYS A 364 19.27 -23.46 -21.18
C LYS A 364 20.51 -22.58 -20.98
N PRO A 365 20.48 -21.61 -20.04
CA PRO A 365 21.36 -21.73 -18.87
C PRO A 365 20.87 -21.00 -17.59
N ARG A 366 21.05 -21.65 -16.42
CA ARG A 366 20.92 -21.08 -15.05
C ARG A 366 19.52 -20.54 -14.67
N ALA A 367 18.56 -21.45 -14.52
CA ALA A 367 17.17 -21.13 -14.13
C ALA A 367 17.04 -20.44 -12.75
N ASP A 368 17.92 -20.75 -11.80
CA ASP A 368 17.75 -20.34 -10.39
C ASP A 368 18.04 -18.84 -10.11
N LYS A 369 18.82 -18.16 -10.96
CA LYS A 369 19.13 -16.72 -10.78
C LYS A 369 18.14 -15.78 -11.47
N ARG A 370 17.39 -16.23 -12.48
CA ARG A 370 16.51 -15.37 -13.30
C ARG A 370 15.12 -15.19 -12.71
N GLY A 371 14.57 -16.21 -12.05
CA GLY A 371 13.27 -16.13 -11.35
C GLY A 371 13.24 -15.17 -10.16
N ARG A 372 14.43 -14.71 -9.72
CA ARG A 372 14.62 -13.75 -8.62
C ARG A 372 14.78 -12.31 -9.10
N THR A 373 14.67 -12.05 -10.40
CA THR A 373 14.81 -10.70 -10.95
C THR A 373 13.45 -10.08 -11.16
N LEU A 374 13.29 -8.83 -10.74
CA LEU A 374 12.05 -8.06 -10.90
C LEU A 374 12.22 -7.07 -12.05
N LEU A 375 11.32 -7.16 -13.04
CA LEU A 375 11.19 -6.16 -14.08
C LEU A 375 10.13 -5.15 -13.66
N ILE A 376 10.48 -3.86 -13.73
CA ILE A 376 9.58 -2.76 -13.48
C ILE A 376 9.47 -1.95 -14.76
N GLN A 377 8.27 -1.88 -15.32
CA GLN A 377 7.93 -1.08 -16.49
C GLN A 377 7.21 0.17 -16.01
N ILE A 378 7.75 1.34 -16.34
CA ILE A 378 7.30 2.63 -15.84
C ILE A 378 6.73 3.42 -17.00
N TYR A 379 5.47 3.84 -16.86
CA TYR A 379 4.77 4.67 -17.82
C TYR A 379 4.72 6.11 -17.33
N HIS A 380 5.26 7.02 -18.14
CA HIS A 380 5.23 8.45 -17.87
C HIS A 380 4.00 9.08 -18.54
N LEU A 381 3.00 9.47 -17.75
CA LEU A 381 1.70 9.95 -18.25
C LEU A 381 1.82 11.14 -19.21
N LYS A 382 2.51 12.22 -18.82
CA LYS A 382 2.62 13.44 -19.65
C LYS A 382 3.36 13.22 -20.97
N LYS A 383 4.40 12.38 -20.97
CA LYS A 383 5.23 12.10 -22.14
C LYS A 383 4.70 10.93 -22.97
N ARG A 384 3.80 10.12 -22.42
CA ARG A 384 3.27 8.87 -22.98
C ARG A 384 4.37 7.92 -23.44
N VAL A 385 5.47 7.85 -22.69
CA VAL A 385 6.60 6.97 -22.98
C VAL A 385 6.79 5.95 -21.87
N TRP A 386 7.23 4.77 -22.28
CA TRP A 386 7.62 3.69 -21.39
C TRP A 386 9.13 3.67 -21.18
N ARG A 387 9.54 3.37 -19.96
CA ARG A 387 10.90 2.93 -19.64
C ARG A 387 10.85 1.66 -18.81
N SER A 388 11.97 0.95 -18.74
CA SER A 388 12.07 -0.23 -17.89
C SER A 388 13.31 -0.14 -17.02
N LEU A 389 13.19 -0.67 -15.81
CA LEU A 389 14.31 -0.93 -14.93
C LEU A 389 14.24 -2.36 -14.44
N THR A 390 15.40 -2.92 -14.12
CA THR A 390 15.51 -4.29 -13.63
C THR A 390 16.25 -4.25 -12.31
N THR A 391 15.74 -4.96 -11.32
CA THR A 391 16.36 -5.03 -10.00
C THR A 391 16.35 -6.46 -9.46
N ARG A 392 17.27 -6.75 -8.56
CA ARG A 392 17.35 -8.03 -7.87
C ARG A 392 16.83 -7.85 -6.46
N PRO A 393 15.56 -8.17 -6.19
CA PRO A 393 15.07 -8.17 -4.84
C PRO A 393 15.89 -9.09 -3.93
N PRO A 394 15.95 -8.77 -2.63
CA PRO A 394 16.63 -9.59 -1.62
C PRO A 394 15.86 -10.87 -1.23
N PHE A 395 14.72 -11.17 -1.85
CA PHE A 395 13.95 -12.40 -1.59
C PHE A 395 14.65 -13.64 -2.16
N HIS A 396 14.45 -14.79 -1.51
CA HIS A 396 14.95 -16.08 -1.99
C HIS A 396 13.97 -16.81 -2.94
N TYR A 397 12.79 -16.24 -3.17
CA TYR A 397 11.70 -16.81 -3.98
C TYR A 397 11.17 -15.79 -5.00
N SER A 398 10.36 -16.26 -5.96
CA SER A 398 9.70 -15.40 -6.93
C SER A 398 8.45 -14.76 -6.31
N LEU A 399 8.23 -13.48 -6.57
CA LEU A 399 7.13 -12.72 -5.99
C LEU A 399 5.81 -13.04 -6.70
N ASP A 400 4.77 -13.38 -5.95
CA ASP A 400 3.42 -13.54 -6.50
C ASP A 400 2.57 -12.30 -6.17
N PHE A 401 2.20 -11.54 -7.20
CA PHE A 401 1.38 -10.34 -7.04
C PHE A 401 -0.11 -10.61 -6.78
N LYS A 402 -0.55 -11.88 -6.73
CA LYS A 402 -1.88 -12.23 -6.20
C LYS A 402 -1.97 -12.06 -4.68
N THR A 403 -0.84 -12.23 -3.98
CA THR A 403 -0.77 -12.17 -2.52
C THR A 403 0.10 -11.01 -2.02
N ALA A 404 1.07 -10.57 -2.82
CA ALA A 404 1.93 -9.47 -2.46
C ALA A 404 1.15 -8.14 -2.44
N VAL A 405 1.43 -7.31 -1.45
CA VAL A 405 0.85 -5.97 -1.30
C VAL A 405 1.93 -4.94 -1.56
N ILE A 406 1.62 -3.91 -2.36
CA ILE A 406 2.52 -2.80 -2.65
C ILE A 406 1.91 -1.53 -2.07
N CYS A 407 2.69 -0.84 -1.25
CA CYS A 407 2.32 0.44 -0.68
C CYS A 407 3.27 1.52 -1.22
N PRO A 408 2.80 2.43 -2.10
CA PRO A 408 3.57 3.60 -2.50
C PRO A 408 3.69 4.56 -1.32
N ILE A 409 4.89 5.10 -1.13
CA ILE A 409 5.23 5.97 -0.01
C ILE A 409 5.90 7.23 -0.53
N GLN A 410 5.47 8.37 0.02
CA GLN A 410 6.10 9.67 -0.20
C GLN A 410 6.54 10.25 1.15
N ILE A 411 7.85 10.51 1.30
CA ILE A 411 8.48 11.05 2.52
C ILE A 411 9.16 12.38 2.23
#